data_AF-A0A5C6AFB4-F1
#
_entry.id   AF-A0A5C6AFB4-F1
#
_cell.length_a   1.000
_cell.length_b   1.000
_cell.length_c   1.000
_cell.angle_alpha   90.00
_cell.angle_beta   90.00
_cell.angle_gamma   90.00
#
_symmetry.space_group_name_H-M   'P 1'
#
loop_
_entity.id
_entity.type
_entity.pdbx_description
1 polymer ?
#
loop_
_entity_poly.entity_id
_entity_poly.type
_entity_poly.pdbx_seq_one_letter_code
_entity_poly.pdbx_strand_id
1 'polypeptide(L)'
;MLKRLLKRWADWTGDKRLTDTIRAELRRLGYAVNAAQVRRVHLAAVERPGWVQIYCFTVETRTNEENPHTRRDVVLHGVSRDDGRKSRTEMLLTEDEACWRQQLDSWSDGLILRPQRR
;
A
#
# COMPACT_ATOMS: atom_id res chain seq x y z
N MET A 1 -19.04 4.50 -19.51
CA MET A 1 -19.39 4.19 -18.10
C MET A 1 -18.68 2.95 -17.55
N LEU A 2 -18.64 1.82 -18.27
CA LEU A 2 -18.00 0.57 -17.82
C LEU A 2 -16.52 0.72 -17.41
N LYS A 3 -15.73 1.49 -18.18
CA LYS A 3 -14.31 1.76 -17.89
C LYS A 3 -14.07 2.44 -16.53
N ARG A 4 -15.02 3.29 -16.08
CA ARG A 4 -14.91 4.03 -14.82
C ARG A 4 -15.21 3.13 -13.61
N LEU A 5 -16.11 2.17 -13.77
CA LEU A 5 -16.39 1.12 -12.79
C LEU A 5 -15.20 0.14 -12.70
N LEU A 6 -14.71 -0.38 -13.82
CA LEU A 6 -13.53 -1.27 -13.84
C LEU A 6 -12.29 -0.63 -13.19
N LYS A 7 -12.05 0.67 -13.46
CA LYS A 7 -10.97 1.43 -12.80
C LYS A 7 -11.19 1.54 -11.29
N ARG A 8 -12.43 1.79 -10.86
CA ARG A 8 -12.79 1.84 -9.44
C ARG A 8 -12.60 0.50 -8.73
N TRP A 9 -12.80 -0.62 -9.43
CA TRP A 9 -12.57 -1.97 -8.90
C TRP A 9 -11.08 -2.36 -8.87
N ALA A 10 -10.28 -1.94 -9.86
CA ALA A 10 -8.83 -2.15 -9.86
C ALA A 10 -8.09 -1.31 -8.81
N ASP A 11 -8.67 -0.16 -8.44
CA ASP A 11 -8.16 0.76 -7.43
C ASP A 11 -8.77 0.50 -6.03
N TRP A 12 -9.66 -0.49 -5.92
CA TRP A 12 -10.32 -0.80 -4.65
C TRP A 12 -9.46 -1.76 -3.84
N THR A 13 -8.94 -1.26 -2.72
CA THR A 13 -8.28 -2.05 -1.68
C THR A 13 -9.22 -3.04 -0.99
N GLY A 14 -10.54 -2.93 -1.18
CA GLY A 14 -11.54 -3.76 -0.49
C GLY A 14 -11.68 -3.48 1.01
N ASP A 15 -10.73 -2.75 1.60
CA ASP A 15 -10.61 -2.53 3.04
C ASP A 15 -10.44 -1.04 3.37
N LYS A 16 -11.40 -0.53 4.14
CA LYS A 16 -11.40 0.85 4.65
C LYS A 16 -10.23 1.09 5.60
N ARG A 17 -9.88 0.10 6.43
CA ARG A 17 -8.77 0.17 7.40
C ARG A 17 -7.44 0.33 6.70
N LEU A 18 -7.20 -0.44 5.63
CA LEU A 18 -6.01 -0.29 4.80
C LEU A 18 -5.95 1.12 4.18
N THR A 19 -7.06 1.58 3.62
CA THR A 19 -7.14 2.92 2.99
C THR A 19 -6.84 4.04 3.98
N ASP A 20 -7.43 3.98 5.18
CA ASP A 20 -7.21 4.99 6.23
C ASP A 20 -5.76 4.94 6.73
N THR A 21 -5.17 3.76 6.83
CA THR A 21 -3.76 3.58 7.21
C THR A 21 -2.81 4.18 6.15
N ILE A 22 -3.05 3.93 4.85
CA ILE A 22 -2.27 4.54 3.76
C ILE A 22 -2.32 6.07 3.86
N ARG A 23 -3.52 6.63 4.04
CA ARG A 23 -3.69 8.09 4.17
C ARG A 23 -2.97 8.67 5.38
N ALA A 24 -3.04 7.99 6.52
CA ALA A 24 -2.31 8.41 7.72
C ALA A 24 -0.80 8.41 7.49
N GLU A 25 -0.28 7.36 6.83
CA GLU A 25 1.14 7.20 6.57
C GLU A 25 1.67 8.22 5.54
N LEU A 26 0.90 8.49 4.49
CA LEU A 26 1.22 9.55 3.52
C LEU A 26 1.32 10.93 4.20
N ARG A 27 0.38 11.26 5.12
CA ARG A 27 0.46 12.51 5.89
C ARG A 27 1.73 12.54 6.75
N ARG A 28 2.03 11.44 7.44
CA ARG A 28 3.19 11.32 8.33
C ARG A 28 4.50 11.56 7.58
N LEU A 29 4.59 11.07 6.35
CA LEU A 29 5.78 11.19 5.50
C LEU A 29 5.83 12.49 4.67
N GLY A 30 4.82 13.36 4.77
CA GLY A 30 4.79 14.64 4.04
C GLY A 30 4.39 14.52 2.56
N TYR A 31 3.59 13.51 2.20
CA TYR A 31 3.04 13.36 0.85
C TYR A 31 1.61 13.90 0.73
N ALA A 32 1.25 14.31 -0.48
CA ALA A 32 -0.04 14.90 -0.81
C ALA A 32 -1.15 13.85 -0.84
N VAL A 33 -1.89 13.69 0.26
CA VAL A 33 -2.94 12.66 0.39
C VAL A 33 -4.08 12.80 -0.62
N ASN A 34 -4.44 14.03 -0.96
CA ASN A 34 -5.56 14.30 -1.88
C ASN A 34 -5.21 13.96 -3.35
N ALA A 35 -3.92 13.95 -3.69
CA ALA A 35 -3.44 13.58 -5.02
C ALA A 35 -3.13 12.08 -5.12
N ALA A 36 -3.15 11.35 -4.00
CA ALA A 36 -2.70 9.97 -3.95
C ALA A 36 -3.66 9.02 -4.65
N GLN A 37 -3.10 8.15 -5.51
CA GLN A 37 -3.81 7.09 -6.19
C GLN A 37 -3.15 5.76 -5.84
N VAL A 38 -3.89 4.88 -5.17
CA VAL A 38 -3.44 3.53 -4.85
C VAL A 38 -3.72 2.62 -6.05
N ARG A 39 -2.71 1.85 -6.44
CA ARG A 39 -2.73 0.96 -7.61
C ARG A 39 -2.19 -0.42 -7.21
N ARG A 40 -2.56 -1.43 -8.00
CA ARG A 40 -1.96 -2.79 -7.95
C ARG A 40 -2.00 -3.43 -6.55
N VAL A 41 -3.11 -3.25 -5.84
CA VAL A 41 -3.29 -3.87 -4.52
C VAL A 41 -3.37 -5.38 -4.67
N HIS A 42 -2.53 -6.10 -3.94
CA HIS A 42 -2.43 -7.55 -4.02
C HIS A 42 -2.16 -8.14 -2.64
N LEU A 43 -2.87 -9.23 -2.30
CA LEU A 43 -2.55 -10.04 -1.14
C LEU A 43 -1.34 -10.90 -1.48
N ALA A 44 -0.17 -10.59 -0.92
CA ALA A 44 1.11 -11.25 -1.20
C ALA A 44 1.33 -12.50 -0.34
N ALA A 45 0.92 -12.48 0.93
CA ALA A 45 1.09 -13.61 1.83
C ALA A 45 0.02 -13.66 2.92
N VAL A 46 -0.23 -14.84 3.49
CA VAL A 46 -1.24 -15.05 4.54
C VAL A 46 -0.86 -16.18 5.51
N GLU A 47 -1.13 -16.00 6.79
CA GLU A 47 -1.10 -17.07 7.81
C GLU A 47 -2.43 -17.83 7.80
N ARG A 48 -2.46 -19.16 8.00
CA ARG A 48 -3.71 -19.91 8.21
C ARG A 48 -3.89 -20.23 9.70
N PRO A 49 -5.08 -20.00 10.27
CA PRO A 49 -6.32 -19.55 9.63
C PRO A 49 -6.48 -18.01 9.59
N GLY A 50 -6.00 -17.35 8.53
CA GLY A 50 -6.36 -15.99 8.09
C GLY A 50 -5.91 -14.80 8.94
N TRP A 51 -5.28 -15.03 10.09
CA TRP A 51 -5.00 -13.98 11.09
C TRP A 51 -4.01 -12.92 10.62
N VAL A 52 -2.97 -13.30 9.90
CA VAL A 52 -1.98 -12.37 9.34
C VAL A 52 -2.12 -12.32 7.84
N GLN A 53 -2.23 -11.11 7.29
CA GLN A 53 -2.32 -10.85 5.86
C GLN A 53 -1.31 -9.78 5.46
N ILE A 54 -0.54 -10.07 4.42
CA ILE A 54 0.43 -9.13 3.85
C ILE A 54 -0.12 -8.66 2.51
N TYR A 55 -0.32 -7.35 2.38
CA TYR A 55 -0.69 -6.71 1.13
C TYR A 55 0.48 -5.91 0.58
N CYS A 56 0.65 -5.93 -0.73
CA CYS A 56 1.54 -5.03 -1.44
C CYS A 56 0.74 -4.19 -2.45
N PHE A 57 1.23 -2.98 -2.71
CA PHE A 57 0.58 -2.01 -3.60
C PHE A 57 1.56 -0.91 -4.00
N THR A 58 1.16 -0.06 -4.93
CA THR A 58 1.89 1.14 -5.31
C THR A 58 1.02 2.37 -5.11
N VAL A 59 1.61 3.49 -4.70
CA VAL A 59 0.92 4.77 -4.53
C VAL A 59 1.56 5.82 -5.42
N GLU A 60 0.81 6.32 -6.39
CA GLU A 60 1.20 7.48 -7.20
C GLU A 60 0.73 8.73 -6.47
N THR A 61 1.64 9.64 -6.12
CA THR A 61 1.31 10.86 -5.37
C THR A 61 2.31 12.00 -5.65
N ARG A 62 2.24 13.08 -4.87
CA ARG A 62 3.15 14.22 -4.94
C ARG A 62 3.77 14.52 -3.57
N THR A 63 4.93 15.17 -3.55
CA THR A 63 5.43 15.78 -2.31
C THR A 63 4.50 16.91 -1.85
N ASN A 64 4.25 17.02 -0.54
CA ASN A 64 3.40 18.05 0.05
C ASN A 64 4.23 19.27 0.46
N GLU A 65 5.02 19.79 -0.47
CA GLU A 65 5.83 20.98 -0.24
C GLU A 65 4.99 22.26 -0.46
N GLU A 66 5.24 23.26 0.39
CA GLU A 66 4.57 24.56 0.34
C GLU A 66 4.92 25.31 -0.95
N ASN A 67 6.18 25.20 -1.39
CA ASN A 67 6.65 25.77 -2.64
C ASN A 67 6.14 24.94 -3.83
N PRO A 68 5.30 25.50 -4.73
CA PRO A 68 4.79 24.76 -5.88
C PRO A 68 5.88 24.27 -6.84
N HIS A 69 7.04 24.94 -6.87
CA HIS A 69 8.14 24.61 -7.79
C HIS A 69 8.97 23.40 -7.35
N THR A 70 8.87 22.99 -6.09
CA THR A 70 9.58 21.83 -5.54
C THR A 70 8.70 20.60 -5.44
N ARG A 71 7.40 20.73 -5.75
CA ARG A 71 6.49 19.60 -5.85
C ARG A 71 6.91 18.65 -6.96
N ARG A 72 7.18 17.42 -6.59
CA ARG A 72 7.50 16.34 -7.53
C ARG A 72 6.44 15.24 -7.47
N ASP A 73 6.11 14.70 -8.64
CA ASP A 73 5.37 13.44 -8.74
C ASP A 73 6.27 12.30 -8.28
N VAL A 74 5.75 11.41 -7.43
CA VAL A 74 6.48 10.29 -6.86
C VAL A 74 5.63 9.02 -6.92
N VAL A 75 6.32 7.88 -7.05
CA VAL A 75 5.72 6.56 -6.92
C VAL A 75 6.30 5.90 -5.69
N LEU A 76 5.41 5.53 -4.76
CA LEU A 76 5.78 4.84 -3.54
C LEU A 76 5.42 3.37 -3.66
N HIS A 77 6.32 2.51 -3.22
CA HIS A 77 6.08 1.10 -3.01
C HIS A 77 5.55 0.88 -1.59
N GLY A 78 4.40 0.22 -1.50
CA GLY A 78 3.71 -0.02 -0.25
C GLY A 78 3.66 -1.50 0.11
N VAL A 79 3.90 -1.78 1.38
CA VAL A 79 3.59 -3.08 1.98
C VAL A 79 2.90 -2.86 3.32
N SER A 80 1.85 -3.62 3.59
CA SER A 80 1.15 -3.60 4.87
C SER A 80 1.00 -4.99 5.44
N ARG A 81 1.21 -5.14 6.74
CA ARG A 81 0.95 -6.34 7.52
C ARG A 81 -0.21 -6.07 8.46
N ASP A 82 -1.33 -6.74 8.19
CA ASP A 82 -2.48 -6.73 9.09
C ASP A 82 -2.51 -8.03 9.88
N ASP A 83 -2.52 -7.92 11.22
CA ASP A 83 -2.74 -9.04 12.13
C ASP A 83 -4.08 -8.80 12.83
N GLY A 84 -5.06 -9.66 12.60
CA GLY A 84 -6.40 -9.56 13.17
C GLY A 84 -6.43 -9.64 14.70
N ARG A 85 -5.33 -10.07 15.34
CA ARG A 85 -5.16 -10.05 16.80
C ARG A 85 -4.67 -8.69 17.32
N LYS A 86 -4.15 -7.82 16.44
CA LYS A 86 -3.58 -6.51 16.79
C LYS A 86 -4.51 -5.37 16.37
N SER A 87 -4.51 -4.31 17.17
CA SER A 87 -5.28 -3.10 16.87
C SER A 87 -4.67 -2.22 15.77
N ARG A 88 -3.38 -2.39 15.48
CA ARG A 88 -2.65 -1.59 14.49
C ARG A 88 -2.15 -2.45 13.33
N THR A 89 -2.38 -1.96 12.12
CA THR A 89 -1.77 -2.46 10.89
C THR A 89 -0.37 -1.85 10.75
N GLU A 90 0.63 -2.69 10.52
CA GLU A 90 2.01 -2.27 10.27
C GLU A 90 2.14 -1.90 8.77
N MET A 91 2.82 -0.81 8.45
CA MET A 91 2.91 -0.33 7.06
C MET A 91 4.27 0.29 6.78
N LEU A 92 4.77 0.03 5.57
CA LEU A 92 5.91 0.71 4.97
C LEU A 92 5.45 1.36 3.65
N LEU A 93 5.83 2.63 3.46
CA LEU A 93 5.78 3.33 2.18
C LEU A 93 7.16 3.92 1.89
N THR A 94 7.74 3.60 0.75
CA THR A 94 9.08 4.04 0.37
C THR A 94 9.20 4.23 -1.15
N GLU A 95 10.06 5.14 -1.58
CA GLU A 95 10.48 5.24 -2.99
C GLU A 95 11.52 4.17 -3.36
N ASP A 96 12.21 3.60 -2.36
CA ASP A 96 13.24 2.59 -2.57
C ASP A 96 12.62 1.19 -2.72
N GLU A 97 12.59 0.70 -3.96
CA GLU A 97 12.10 -0.64 -4.28
C GLU A 97 12.88 -1.75 -3.57
N ALA A 98 14.20 -1.60 -3.34
CA ALA A 98 15.01 -2.62 -2.70
C ALA A 98 14.62 -2.77 -1.22
N CYS A 99 14.48 -1.64 -0.51
CA CYS A 99 13.97 -1.60 0.86
C CYS A 99 12.57 -2.21 0.94
N TRP A 100 11.67 -1.87 0.00
CA TRP A 100 10.33 -2.44 -0.05
C TRP A 100 10.34 -3.96 -0.25
N ARG A 101 11.15 -4.48 -1.18
CA ARG A 101 11.27 -5.93 -1.42
C ARG A 101 11.80 -6.65 -0.18
N GLN A 102 12.85 -6.13 0.44
CA GLN A 102 13.40 -6.70 1.67
C GLN A 102 12.34 -6.76 2.78
N GLN A 103 11.55 -5.70 2.94
CA GLN A 103 10.49 -5.68 3.94
C GLN A 103 9.37 -6.69 3.63
N LEU A 104 8.99 -6.79 2.36
CA LEU A 104 7.98 -7.75 1.90
C LEU A 104 8.44 -9.19 2.16
N ASP A 105 9.68 -9.53 1.82
CA ASP A 105 10.25 -10.85 2.05
C ASP A 105 10.30 -11.16 3.55
N SER A 106 10.80 -10.21 4.36
CA SER A 106 10.87 -10.35 5.81
C SER A 106 9.50 -10.56 6.47
N TRP A 107 8.46 -9.84 6.02
CA TRP A 107 7.11 -9.99 6.57
C TRP A 107 6.36 -11.21 6.03
N SER A 108 6.77 -11.72 4.87
CA SER A 108 6.18 -12.91 4.27
C SER A 108 6.85 -14.21 4.73
N ASP A 109 7.97 -14.11 5.46
CA ASP A 109 8.69 -15.27 5.98
C ASP A 109 7.78 -16.16 6.86
N GLY A 110 7.81 -17.46 6.60
CA GLY A 110 6.95 -18.45 7.25
C GLY A 110 5.46 -18.38 6.88
N LEU A 111 5.03 -17.50 5.97
CA LEU A 111 3.64 -17.39 5.53
C LEU A 111 3.37 -18.12 4.22
N ILE A 112 2.09 -18.38 3.94
CA ILE A 112 1.66 -18.93 2.66
C ILE A 112 1.68 -17.80 1.62
N LEU A 113 2.62 -17.89 0.68
CA LEU A 113 2.72 -16.95 -0.43
C LEU A 113 1.56 -17.11 -1.41
N ARG A 114 1.09 -15.99 -1.93
CA ARG A 114 0.09 -15.92 -2.99
C ARG A 114 0.76 -15.52 -4.30
N PRO A 115 0.50 -16.25 -5.40
CA PRO A 115 1.06 -15.88 -6.68
C PRO A 115 0.46 -14.57 -7.18
N GLN A 116 1.33 -13.65 -7.59
CA GLN A 116 0.92 -12.42 -8.27
C GLN A 116 0.34 -12.81 -9.63
N ARG A 117 -0.97 -12.62 -9.82
CA ARG A 117 -1.58 -12.77 -11.15
C ARG A 117 -1.04 -11.66 -12.05
N ARG A 118 -0.24 -12.05 -13.04
CA ARG A 118 0.26 -11.19 -14.12
C ARG A 118 -0.90 -10.74 -15.02
#